data_AF-N6STL7-F1
#
_entry.id   AF-N6STL7-F1
#
_cell.length_a   1.000
_cell.length_b   1.000
_cell.length_c   1.000
_cell.angle_alpha   90.00
_cell.angle_beta   90.00
_cell.angle_gamma   90.00
#
_symmetry.space_group_name_H-M   'P 1'
#
loop_
_entity.id
_entity.type
_entity.pdbx_description
1 polymer ?
#
loop_
_entity_poly.entity_id
_entity_poly.type
_entity_poly.pdbx_seq_one_letter_code
_entity_poly.pdbx_strand_id
1 'polypeptide(L)'
;MEAIFHEKQDGSLCAQHCLNSLLQGPYFTAVELGTLANRLDEEEREQMAEGGMDTEDYRQFLQQPSTNMDDSGYFSVQVITSALQVWGLELVPYCSTDERAKAALENPAQMQAFICNYKDHWCTIRKIGNQWFNLNSLLAKPQLISNTYLALFLAQLRNEGYSIFIVSGELPECAADDILRNNPVKSCSSPRSHVFQTQSSSSETDPDVQAALRLSLQDSGQYDSPDVEEIALQEALRMSMQASSSSPEEDDDEDSLLKKAITMSLQC
;
A
#
# COMPACT_ATOMS: atom_id res chain seq x y z
N MET A 1 1.87 1.51 -18.58
CA MET A 1 2.60 1.80 -17.32
C MET A 1 3.69 2.86 -17.52
N GLU A 2 4.39 2.91 -18.67
CA GLU A 2 5.44 3.92 -18.93
C GLU A 2 4.95 5.37 -19.03
N ALA A 3 3.65 5.58 -19.21
CA ALA A 3 3.05 6.92 -19.27
C ALA A 3 2.68 7.50 -17.90
N ILE A 4 2.59 6.68 -16.84
CA ILE A 4 2.22 7.16 -15.50
C ILE A 4 3.45 7.84 -14.91
N PHE A 5 3.29 9.08 -14.48
CA PHE A 5 4.35 9.76 -13.74
C PHE A 5 4.48 9.10 -12.36
N HIS A 6 5.65 8.50 -12.11
CA HIS A 6 6.00 7.84 -10.85
C HIS A 6 7.45 8.14 -10.51
N GLU A 7 7.63 8.89 -9.44
CA GLU A 7 8.95 9.26 -8.95
C GLU A 7 9.30 8.37 -7.77
N LYS A 8 10.44 7.68 -7.84
CA LYS A 8 10.95 6.93 -6.70
C LYS A 8 11.54 7.91 -5.71
N GLN A 9 11.30 7.64 -4.44
CA GLN A 9 11.86 8.45 -3.38
C GLN A 9 13.31 8.10 -3.12
N ASP A 10 14.14 9.13 -3.07
CA ASP A 10 15.49 9.08 -2.53
C ASP A 10 15.50 9.78 -1.16
N GLY A 11 15.84 9.05 -0.10
CA GLY A 11 15.81 9.56 1.28
C GLY A 11 14.41 9.64 1.87
N SER A 12 14.09 10.69 2.63
CA SER A 12 12.84 10.85 3.38
C SER A 12 11.86 11.87 2.77
N LEU A 13 12.08 12.31 1.52
CA LEU A 13 11.29 13.34 0.82
C LEU A 13 9.92 12.83 0.32
N CYS A 14 9.19 12.10 1.13
CA CYS A 14 7.92 11.44 0.75
C CYS A 14 6.84 12.45 0.33
N ALA A 15 6.78 13.63 0.96
CA ALA A 15 5.81 14.67 0.64
C ALA A 15 5.93 15.18 -0.81
N GLN A 16 7.17 15.44 -1.28
CA GLN A 16 7.44 15.86 -2.65
C GLN A 16 6.90 14.84 -3.64
N HIS A 17 7.29 13.57 -3.48
CA HIS A 17 6.92 12.51 -4.39
C HIS A 17 5.42 12.19 -4.32
N CYS A 18 4.80 12.31 -3.15
CA CYS A 18 3.35 12.20 -2.97
C CYS A 18 2.63 13.28 -3.79
N LEU A 19 2.98 14.57 -3.60
CA LEU A 19 2.33 15.66 -4.33
C LEU A 19 2.56 15.59 -5.85
N ASN A 20 3.79 15.29 -6.27
CA ASN A 20 4.12 15.17 -7.70
C ASN A 20 3.41 13.97 -8.36
N SER A 21 3.32 12.84 -7.65
CA SER A 21 2.57 11.67 -8.12
C SER A 21 1.07 11.96 -8.18
N LEU A 22 0.54 12.71 -7.21
CA LEU A 22 -0.84 13.17 -7.21
C LEU A 22 -1.14 14.09 -8.38
N LEU A 23 -0.25 15.01 -8.72
CA LEU A 23 -0.45 15.95 -9.84
C LEU A 23 0.02 15.38 -11.19
N GLN A 24 0.62 14.18 -11.20
CA GLN A 24 1.19 13.53 -12.38
C GLN A 24 2.25 14.37 -13.10
N GLY A 25 3.12 15.03 -12.33
CA GLY A 25 4.25 15.81 -12.83
C GLY A 25 5.14 16.38 -11.73
N PRO A 26 6.37 16.83 -12.06
CA PRO A 26 7.32 17.37 -11.08
C PRO A 26 7.01 18.85 -10.76
N TYR A 27 5.91 19.10 -10.05
CA TYR A 27 5.44 20.46 -9.75
C TYR A 27 6.01 21.04 -8.46
N PHE A 28 6.39 20.17 -7.53
CA PHE A 28 6.96 20.55 -6.24
C PHE A 28 8.37 19.99 -6.10
N THR A 29 9.20 20.78 -5.43
CA THR A 29 10.53 20.39 -4.96
C THR A 29 10.60 20.51 -3.44
N ALA A 30 11.54 19.78 -2.82
CA ALA A 30 11.77 19.87 -1.38
C ALA A 30 12.06 21.32 -0.91
N VAL A 31 12.71 22.13 -1.76
CA VAL A 31 13.02 23.53 -1.45
C VAL A 31 11.75 24.39 -1.40
N GLU A 32 10.83 24.18 -2.34
CA GLU A 32 9.55 24.89 -2.35
C GLU A 32 8.68 24.48 -1.17
N LEU A 33 8.64 23.18 -0.84
CA LEU A 33 7.92 22.69 0.35
C LEU A 33 8.54 23.21 1.65
N GLY A 34 9.87 23.32 1.73
CA GLY A 34 10.56 23.92 2.88
C GLY A 34 10.25 25.41 3.03
N THR A 35 10.17 26.14 1.92
CA THR A 35 9.76 27.55 1.94
C THR A 35 8.30 27.70 2.41
N LEU A 36 7.44 26.77 1.99
CA LEU A 36 6.04 26.72 2.43
C LEU A 36 5.92 26.42 3.92
N ALA A 37 6.70 25.46 4.44
CA ALA A 37 6.75 25.13 5.86
C ALA A 37 7.19 26.34 6.70
N ASN A 38 8.30 26.99 6.32
CA ASN A 38 8.78 28.18 7.01
C ASN A 38 7.76 29.32 7.05
N ARG A 39 6.99 29.49 5.96
CA ARG A 39 5.91 30.48 5.92
C ARG A 39 4.79 30.12 6.91
N LEU A 40 4.41 28.85 7.00
CA LEU A 40 3.40 28.40 7.96
C LEU A 40 3.89 28.58 9.40
N ASP A 41 5.15 28.27 9.70
CA ASP A 41 5.72 28.49 11.03
C ASP A 41 5.72 29.99 11.40
N GLU A 42 5.98 30.88 10.43
CA GLU A 42 5.91 32.33 10.64
C GLU A 42 4.47 32.81 10.89
N GLU A 43 3.49 32.31 10.13
CA GLU A 43 2.08 32.63 10.32
C GLU A 43 1.57 32.14 11.69
N GLU A 44 1.97 30.95 12.12
CA GLU A 44 1.68 30.43 13.45
C GLU A 44 2.32 31.31 14.53
N ARG A 45 3.57 31.75 14.31
CA ARG A 45 4.27 32.68 15.22
C ARG A 45 3.54 34.02 15.35
N GLU A 46 3.12 34.61 14.24
CA GLU A 46 2.40 35.88 14.23
C GLU A 46 1.06 35.75 14.96
N GLN A 47 0.32 34.66 14.75
CA GLN A 47 -0.94 34.40 15.45
C GLN A 47 -0.75 34.28 16.97
N MET A 48 0.32 33.62 17.44
CA MET A 48 0.58 33.57 18.88
C MET A 48 1.05 34.91 19.45
N ALA A 49 1.72 35.75 18.65
CA ALA A 49 2.10 37.08 19.07
C ALA A 49 0.86 37.96 19.35
N GLU A 50 -0.28 37.73 18.69
CA GLU A 50 -1.56 38.39 18.99
C GLU A 50 -2.08 38.07 20.39
N GLY A 51 -1.77 36.87 20.91
CA GLY A 51 -2.09 36.44 22.28
C GLY A 51 -1.22 37.06 23.38
N GLY A 52 -0.19 37.84 23.00
CA GLY A 52 0.74 38.53 23.89
C GLY A 52 2.14 37.93 23.86
N MET A 53 3.11 38.74 23.44
CA MET A 53 4.53 38.34 23.27
C MET A 53 5.26 38.03 24.59
N ASP A 54 4.73 38.46 25.74
CA ASP A 54 5.32 38.21 27.06
C ASP A 54 4.85 36.89 27.71
N THR A 55 3.97 36.14 27.04
CA THR A 55 3.47 34.86 27.54
C THR A 55 4.54 33.77 27.53
N GLU A 56 4.46 32.85 28.48
CA GLU A 56 5.36 31.69 28.55
C GLU A 56 5.23 30.80 27.31
N ASP A 57 4.01 30.69 26.77
CA ASP A 57 3.70 29.92 25.55
C ASP A 57 4.44 30.48 24.32
N TYR A 58 4.45 31.81 24.13
CA TYR A 58 5.18 32.43 23.02
C TYR A 58 6.69 32.21 23.14
N ARG A 59 7.24 32.33 24.35
CA ARG A 59 8.66 32.08 24.61
C ARG A 59 9.05 30.61 24.43
N GLN A 60 8.12 29.69 24.72
CA GLN A 60 8.32 28.26 24.49
C GLN A 60 8.29 27.95 22.99
N PHE A 61 7.34 28.52 22.25
CA PHE A 61 7.25 28.34 20.80
C PHE A 61 8.52 28.82 20.08
N LEU A 62 9.08 29.98 20.47
CA LEU A 62 10.33 30.49 19.89
C LEU A 62 11.54 29.56 20.08
N GLN A 63 11.50 28.68 21.07
CA GLN A 63 12.58 27.72 21.34
C GLN A 63 12.34 26.36 20.68
N GLN A 64 11.13 26.10 20.20
CA GLN A 64 10.80 24.85 19.54
C GLN A 64 11.31 24.86 18.09
N PRO A 65 11.81 23.70 17.59
CA PRO A 65 12.08 23.55 16.17
C PRO A 65 10.77 23.65 15.38
N SER A 66 10.88 23.89 14.08
CA SER A 66 9.73 23.91 13.16
C SER A 66 8.89 22.63 13.33
N THR A 67 7.58 22.80 13.46
CA THR A 67 6.64 21.66 13.52
C THR A 67 6.23 21.21 12.12
N ASN A 68 6.39 22.08 11.12
CA ASN A 68 5.95 21.86 9.76
C ASN A 68 6.96 21.10 8.88
N MET A 69 8.25 21.19 9.23
CA MET A 69 9.36 20.50 8.58
C MET A 69 10.38 20.02 9.62
N ASP A 70 10.83 18.77 9.52
CA ASP A 70 11.90 18.22 10.35
C ASP A 70 13.24 18.10 9.60
N ASP A 71 14.32 17.82 10.34
CA ASP A 71 15.67 17.63 9.79
C ASP A 71 15.79 16.36 8.93
N SER A 72 14.80 15.46 9.00
CA SER A 72 14.76 14.25 8.18
C SER A 72 14.21 14.53 6.79
N GLY A 73 13.42 15.59 6.60
CA GLY A 73 12.71 15.92 5.36
C GLY A 73 11.24 15.50 5.35
N TYR A 74 10.68 15.18 6.53
CA TYR A 74 9.25 15.04 6.73
C TYR A 74 8.56 16.40 6.70
N PHE A 75 7.36 16.43 6.13
CA PHE A 75 6.50 17.60 6.08
C PHE A 75 5.16 17.30 6.72
N SER A 76 4.64 18.26 7.50
CA SER A 76 3.35 18.14 8.17
C SER A 76 2.18 18.13 7.17
N VAL A 77 1.01 17.70 7.66
CA VAL A 77 -0.23 17.74 6.88
C VAL A 77 -0.64 19.17 6.48
N GLN A 78 -0.25 20.19 7.26
CA GLN A 78 -0.54 21.59 6.95
C GLN A 78 0.23 22.04 5.70
N VAL A 79 1.49 21.62 5.56
CA VAL A 79 2.29 21.87 4.35
C VAL A 79 1.64 21.23 3.13
N ILE A 80 1.22 19.95 3.24
CA ILE A 80 0.52 19.26 2.14
C ILE A 80 -0.78 19.99 1.78
N THR A 81 -1.55 20.41 2.79
CA THR A 81 -2.82 21.11 2.59
C THR A 81 -2.61 22.46 1.91
N SER A 82 -1.64 23.25 2.36
CA SER A 82 -1.35 24.56 1.77
C SER A 82 -0.79 24.44 0.35
N ALA A 83 0.00 23.39 0.06
CA ALA A 83 0.49 23.12 -1.28
C ALA A 83 -0.66 22.79 -2.25
N LEU A 84 -1.64 22.00 -1.80
CA LEU A 84 -2.82 21.66 -2.59
C LEU A 84 -3.79 22.83 -2.80
N GLN A 85 -3.89 23.74 -1.82
CA GLN A 85 -4.73 24.94 -1.95
C GLN A 85 -4.33 25.84 -3.12
N VAL A 86 -3.03 25.91 -3.47
CA VAL A 86 -2.54 26.66 -4.64
C VAL A 86 -3.16 26.14 -5.95
N TRP A 87 -3.52 24.85 -5.99
CA TRP A 87 -4.17 24.19 -7.11
C TRP A 87 -5.70 24.17 -7.02
N GLY A 88 -6.28 24.83 -6.01
CA GLY A 88 -7.72 24.75 -5.73
C GLY A 88 -8.17 23.36 -5.26
N LEU A 89 -7.24 22.56 -4.73
CA LEU A 89 -7.50 21.24 -4.18
C LEU A 89 -7.64 21.32 -2.66
N GLU A 90 -8.61 20.59 -2.13
CA GLU A 90 -8.90 20.49 -0.69
C GLU A 90 -8.62 19.08 -0.19
N LEU A 91 -8.06 18.98 1.02
CA LEU A 91 -7.74 17.71 1.66
C LEU A 91 -8.76 17.43 2.78
N VAL A 92 -9.62 16.44 2.57
CA VAL A 92 -10.72 16.10 3.50
C VAL A 92 -10.40 14.79 4.21
N PRO A 93 -10.38 14.73 5.56
CA PRO A 93 -10.14 13.48 6.28
C PRO A 93 -11.21 12.42 5.96
N TYR A 94 -10.79 11.20 5.66
CA TYR A 94 -11.68 10.09 5.24
C TYR A 94 -12.69 9.68 6.30
N CYS A 95 -12.38 9.89 7.59
CA CYS A 95 -13.28 9.60 8.71
C CYS A 95 -14.03 10.84 9.22
N SER A 96 -14.02 11.94 8.48
CA SER A 96 -14.77 13.15 8.86
C SER A 96 -16.28 12.98 8.65
N THR A 97 -17.06 13.89 9.26
CA THR A 97 -18.53 13.94 9.11
C THR A 97 -18.99 14.59 7.79
N ASP A 98 -18.04 15.05 6.98
CA ASP A 98 -18.27 15.67 5.67
C ASP A 98 -19.04 14.72 4.74
N GLU A 99 -19.93 15.29 3.92
CA GLU A 99 -20.71 14.55 2.92
C GLU A 99 -19.79 13.85 1.91
N ARG A 100 -18.68 14.49 1.54
CA ARG A 100 -17.66 13.92 0.64
C ARG A 100 -17.01 12.68 1.24
N ALA A 101 -16.75 12.70 2.55
CA ALA A 101 -16.17 11.57 3.27
C ALA A 101 -17.15 10.39 3.36
N LYS A 102 -18.42 10.65 3.62
CA LYS A 102 -19.48 9.62 3.61
C LYS A 102 -19.64 9.00 2.23
N ALA A 103 -19.68 9.81 1.18
CA ALA A 103 -19.74 9.34 -0.20
C ALA A 103 -18.53 8.46 -0.57
N ALA A 104 -17.33 8.83 -0.10
CA ALA A 104 -16.13 8.03 -0.32
C ALA A 104 -16.17 6.71 0.45
N LEU A 105 -16.80 6.67 1.63
CA LEU A 105 -16.99 5.46 2.42
C LEU A 105 -17.94 4.47 1.74
N GLU A 106 -19.00 4.98 1.11
CA GLU A 106 -19.97 4.16 0.38
C GLU A 106 -19.42 3.67 -0.96
N ASN A 107 -18.81 4.56 -1.74
CA ASN A 107 -18.31 4.26 -3.07
C ASN A 107 -16.94 4.93 -3.34
N PRO A 108 -15.83 4.33 -2.85
CA PRO A 108 -14.49 4.89 -3.04
C PRO A 108 -14.09 5.10 -4.51
N ALA A 109 -14.63 4.27 -5.42
CA ALA A 109 -14.30 4.30 -6.84
C ALA A 109 -14.80 5.55 -7.60
N GLN A 110 -15.73 6.32 -7.00
CA GLN A 110 -16.22 7.60 -7.54
C GLN A 110 -15.29 8.77 -7.25
N MET A 111 -14.36 8.61 -6.29
CA MET A 111 -13.37 9.64 -5.98
C MET A 111 -12.28 9.71 -7.05
N GLN A 112 -11.50 10.78 -7.03
CA GLN A 112 -10.40 10.98 -7.98
C GLN A 112 -9.05 10.53 -7.42
N ALA A 113 -8.78 10.88 -6.16
CA ALA A 113 -7.54 10.51 -5.49
C ALA A 113 -7.68 10.50 -3.96
N PHE A 114 -6.79 9.76 -3.33
CA PHE A 114 -6.57 9.72 -1.90
C PHE A 114 -5.09 9.97 -1.59
N ILE A 115 -4.83 10.64 -0.49
CA ILE A 115 -3.51 10.71 0.14
C ILE A 115 -3.59 9.89 1.42
N CYS A 116 -2.57 9.08 1.68
CA CYS A 116 -2.46 8.34 2.93
C CYS A 116 -1.15 8.71 3.65
N ASN A 117 -1.21 8.74 4.97
CA ASN A 117 -0.06 8.90 5.85
C ASN A 117 0.02 7.72 6.81
N TYR A 118 1.22 7.13 6.93
CA TYR A 118 1.51 6.12 7.94
C TYR A 118 2.93 6.27 8.46
N LYS A 119 3.06 6.45 9.78
CA LYS A 119 4.37 6.60 10.45
C LYS A 119 5.29 7.57 9.69
N ASP A 120 4.79 8.77 9.46
CA ASP A 120 5.52 9.86 8.79
C ASP A 120 5.87 9.60 7.31
N HIS A 121 5.17 8.65 6.66
CA HIS A 121 5.29 8.40 5.22
C HIS A 121 4.02 8.78 4.46
N TRP A 122 4.16 9.70 3.51
CA TRP A 122 3.08 10.13 2.61
C TRP A 122 3.07 9.28 1.33
N CYS A 123 1.89 8.81 0.93
CA CYS A 123 1.70 8.15 -0.37
C CYS A 123 0.38 8.54 -1.03
N THR A 124 0.33 8.40 -2.36
CA THR A 124 -0.83 8.75 -3.16
C THR A 124 -1.48 7.52 -3.77
N ILE A 125 -2.81 7.49 -3.75
CA ILE A 125 -3.63 6.56 -4.50
C ILE A 125 -4.48 7.39 -5.48
N ARG A 126 -4.15 7.36 -6.77
CA ARG A 126 -4.84 8.18 -7.79
C ARG A 126 -5.53 7.30 -8.82
N LYS A 127 -6.72 7.72 -9.25
CA LYS A 127 -7.40 7.17 -10.42
C LYS A 127 -6.80 7.82 -11.68
N ILE A 128 -6.30 6.99 -12.58
CA ILE A 128 -5.75 7.42 -13.87
C ILE A 128 -6.51 6.68 -14.98
N GLY A 129 -7.17 7.44 -15.84
CA GLY A 129 -8.19 6.92 -16.75
C GLY A 129 -9.35 6.29 -15.99
N ASN A 130 -9.47 4.96 -16.08
CA ASN A 130 -10.54 4.17 -15.43
C ASN A 130 -10.00 3.20 -14.37
N GLN A 131 -8.74 3.34 -13.95
CA GLN A 131 -8.05 2.39 -13.07
C GLN A 131 -7.38 3.11 -11.91
N TRP A 132 -7.29 2.43 -10.77
CA TRP A 132 -6.65 2.96 -9.57
C TRP A 132 -5.21 2.49 -9.48
N PHE A 133 -4.32 3.38 -9.05
CA PHE A 133 -2.92 3.06 -8.86
C PHE A 133 -2.47 3.51 -7.48
N ASN A 134 -1.75 2.63 -6.79
CA ASN A 134 -0.91 2.98 -5.66
C ASN A 134 0.40 3.54 -6.21
N LEU A 135 0.65 4.81 -5.94
CA LEU A 135 1.82 5.58 -6.35
C LEU A 135 2.74 5.83 -5.16
N ASN A 136 2.79 4.90 -4.20
CA ASN A 136 3.75 4.96 -3.12
C ASN A 136 5.18 4.99 -3.70
N SER A 137 5.92 6.05 -3.39
CA SER A 137 7.27 6.33 -3.87
C SER A 137 8.29 5.26 -3.49
N LEU A 138 8.02 4.45 -2.46
CA LEU A 138 8.83 3.29 -2.07
C LEU A 138 8.67 2.11 -3.04
N LEU A 139 7.63 2.09 -3.87
CA LEU A 139 7.42 1.06 -4.87
C LEU A 139 8.30 1.30 -6.09
N ALA A 140 8.81 0.21 -6.65
CA ALA A 140 9.62 0.29 -7.87
C ALA A 140 8.83 0.78 -9.09
N LYS A 141 7.50 0.56 -9.10
CA LYS A 141 6.56 0.91 -10.17
C LYS A 141 5.15 1.12 -9.59
N PRO A 142 4.26 1.88 -10.26
CA PRO A 142 2.86 1.99 -9.91
C PRO A 142 2.19 0.63 -9.78
N GLN A 143 1.50 0.39 -8.65
CA GLN A 143 0.78 -0.85 -8.43
C GLN A 143 -0.71 -0.66 -8.75
N LEU A 144 -1.23 -1.47 -9.66
CA LEU A 144 -2.64 -1.44 -10.06
C LEU A 144 -3.54 -1.95 -8.91
N ILE A 145 -4.60 -1.20 -8.62
CA ILE A 145 -5.67 -1.54 -7.69
C ILE A 145 -6.98 -1.65 -8.50
N SER A 146 -7.72 -2.75 -8.35
CA SER A 146 -9.02 -2.89 -8.98
C SER A 146 -10.09 -2.10 -8.22
N ASN A 147 -11.15 -1.65 -8.89
CA ASN A 147 -12.27 -0.96 -8.24
C ASN A 147 -12.89 -1.79 -7.10
N THR A 148 -12.98 -3.10 -7.27
CA THR A 148 -13.52 -4.03 -6.27
C THR A 148 -12.57 -4.21 -5.08
N TYR A 149 -11.26 -4.11 -5.31
CA TYR A 149 -10.27 -4.23 -4.24
C TYR A 149 -10.02 -2.92 -3.49
N LEU A 150 -10.26 -1.76 -4.13
CA LEU A 150 -10.00 -0.44 -3.55
C LEU A 150 -10.66 -0.23 -2.18
N ALA A 151 -11.95 -0.58 -2.05
CA ALA A 151 -12.67 -0.42 -0.79
C ALA A 151 -12.04 -1.25 0.34
N LEU A 152 -11.66 -2.50 0.02
CA LEU A 152 -10.99 -3.39 0.97
C LEU A 152 -9.59 -2.87 1.32
N PHE A 153 -8.85 -2.39 0.33
CA PHE A 153 -7.52 -1.81 0.50
C PHE A 153 -7.56 -0.60 1.44
N LEU A 154 -8.47 0.35 1.23
CA LEU A 154 -8.63 1.51 2.11
C LEU A 154 -9.07 1.11 3.52
N ALA A 155 -9.95 0.11 3.65
CA ALA A 155 -10.36 -0.41 4.95
C ALA A 155 -9.18 -1.05 5.71
N GLN A 156 -8.31 -1.78 4.99
CA GLN A 156 -7.09 -2.35 5.55
C GLN A 156 -6.14 -1.26 6.05
N LEU A 157 -5.84 -0.24 5.22
CA LEU A 157 -4.99 0.89 5.61
C LEU A 157 -5.52 1.56 6.88
N ARG A 158 -6.82 1.80 6.98
CA ARG A 158 -7.43 2.36 8.19
C ARG A 158 -7.19 1.48 9.43
N ASN A 159 -7.36 0.16 9.30
CA ASN A 159 -7.17 -0.77 10.41
C ASN A 159 -5.69 -0.87 10.84
N GLU A 160 -4.77 -0.67 9.92
CA GLU A 160 -3.32 -0.58 10.19
C GLU A 160 -2.93 0.73 10.86
N GLY A 161 -3.83 1.73 10.91
CA GLY A 161 -3.60 3.03 11.54
C GLY A 161 -3.17 4.13 10.57
N TYR A 162 -3.42 3.98 9.26
CA TYR A 162 -3.17 5.04 8.28
C TYR A 162 -4.17 6.17 8.47
N SER A 163 -3.67 7.41 8.40
CA SER A 163 -4.51 8.59 8.21
C SER A 163 -4.78 8.76 6.71
N ILE A 164 -6.03 8.56 6.31
CA ILE A 164 -6.47 8.64 4.91
C ILE A 164 -7.19 9.95 4.70
N PHE A 165 -6.87 10.61 3.59
CA PHE A 165 -7.46 11.86 3.17
C PHE A 165 -7.96 11.75 1.72
N ILE A 166 -9.10 12.37 1.46
CA ILE A 166 -9.72 12.46 0.15
C ILE A 166 -9.27 13.78 -0.46
N VAL A 167 -8.83 13.72 -1.71
CA VAL A 167 -8.50 14.93 -2.48
C VAL A 167 -9.76 15.37 -3.22
N SER A 168 -10.26 16.55 -2.88
CA SER A 168 -11.44 17.16 -3.50
C SER A 168 -11.01 18.34 -4.38
N GLY A 169 -11.55 18.42 -5.60
CA GLY A 169 -11.23 19.47 -6.57
C GLY A 169 -10.96 18.90 -7.96
N GLU A 170 -10.47 19.74 -8.88
CA GLU A 170 -10.16 19.34 -10.25
C GLU A 170 -8.66 19.09 -10.39
N LEU A 171 -8.27 17.82 -10.55
CA LEU A 171 -6.88 17.45 -10.80
C LEU A 171 -6.46 17.85 -12.23
N PRO A 172 -5.19 18.23 -12.44
CA PRO A 172 -4.69 18.55 -13.76
C PRO A 172 -4.79 17.33 -14.69
N GLU A 173 -5.14 17.60 -15.95
CA GLU A 173 -5.14 16.60 -17.01
C GLU A 173 -3.73 16.03 -17.19
N CYS A 174 -3.63 14.71 -17.31
CA CYS A 174 -2.36 14.04 -17.54
C CYS A 174 -2.42 13.17 -18.81
N ALA A 175 -1.32 13.11 -19.55
CA ALA A 175 -1.23 12.28 -20.76
C ALA A 175 -1.47 10.79 -20.45
N ALA A 176 -1.20 10.36 -19.22
CA ALA A 176 -1.47 9.01 -18.75
C ALA A 176 -2.97 8.68 -18.77
N ASP A 177 -3.85 9.65 -18.52
CA ASP A 177 -5.30 9.44 -18.54
C ASP A 177 -5.78 9.03 -19.93
N ASP A 178 -5.36 9.73 -20.98
CA ASP A 178 -5.77 9.46 -22.35
C ASP A 178 -5.25 8.10 -22.84
N ILE A 179 -4.01 7.77 -22.51
CA ILE A 179 -3.38 6.50 -22.90
C ILE A 179 -4.09 5.33 -22.20
N LEU A 180 -4.38 5.45 -20.90
CA LEU A 180 -4.99 4.37 -20.12
C LEU A 180 -6.50 4.22 -20.36
N ARG A 181 -7.19 5.28 -20.78
CA ARG A 181 -8.58 5.16 -21.30
C ARG A 181 -8.63 4.28 -22.55
N ASN A 182 -7.64 4.42 -23.44
CA ASN A 182 -7.58 3.68 -24.69
C ASN A 182 -6.93 2.29 -24.55
N ASN A 183 -6.01 2.12 -23.59
CA ASN A 183 -5.28 0.87 -23.37
C ASN A 183 -5.14 0.56 -21.87
N PRO A 184 -6.16 -0.06 -21.25
CA PRO A 184 -6.14 -0.36 -19.82
C PRO A 184 -5.06 -1.39 -19.49
N VAL A 185 -4.36 -1.16 -18.38
CA VAL A 185 -3.35 -2.08 -17.86
C VAL A 185 -4.05 -3.35 -17.36
N LYS A 186 -3.71 -4.49 -17.96
CA LYS A 186 -4.14 -5.79 -17.44
C LYS A 186 -3.29 -6.14 -16.22
N SER A 187 -3.93 -6.54 -15.12
CA SER A 187 -3.19 -7.13 -13.99
C SER A 187 -2.51 -8.40 -14.48
N CYS A 188 -1.18 -8.43 -14.47
CA CYS A 188 -0.46 -9.69 -14.64
C CYS A 188 -0.58 -10.43 -13.31
N SER A 189 -1.55 -11.34 -13.20
CA SER A 189 -1.62 -12.29 -12.10
C SER A 189 -0.43 -13.23 -12.18
N SER A 190 0.68 -12.87 -11.52
CA SER A 190 1.66 -13.86 -11.09
C SER A 190 1.40 -14.13 -9.62
N PRO A 191 0.91 -15.31 -9.23
CA PRO A 191 0.92 -15.71 -7.83
C PRO A 191 2.39 -16.02 -7.47
N ARG A 192 3.12 -14.99 -7.03
CA ARG A 192 4.39 -15.21 -6.35
C ARG A 192 4.29 -14.63 -4.96
N SER A 193 3.95 -15.52 -4.04
CA SER A 193 4.25 -15.45 -2.62
C SER A 193 5.74 -15.13 -2.48
N HIS A 194 6.09 -13.86 -2.23
CA HIS A 194 7.43 -13.51 -1.81
C HIS A 194 7.54 -13.80 -0.31
N VAL A 195 7.88 -15.05 -0.02
CA VAL A 195 8.72 -15.40 1.12
C VAL A 195 9.98 -14.54 1.03
N PHE A 196 10.40 -13.98 2.15
CA PHE A 196 11.66 -13.26 2.34
C PHE A 196 12.80 -13.90 1.55
N GLN A 197 13.32 -13.19 0.54
CA GLN A 197 14.63 -13.49 -0.03
C GLN A 197 15.54 -12.30 0.18
N THR A 198 16.51 -12.56 1.03
CA THR A 198 17.74 -11.83 1.25
C THR A 198 18.42 -11.45 -0.07
N GLN A 199 19.00 -10.26 -0.03
CA GLN A 199 19.75 -9.61 -1.10
C GLN A 199 20.74 -10.56 -1.76
N SER A 200 20.68 -10.70 -3.07
CA SER A 200 21.86 -10.95 -3.89
C SER A 200 21.70 -10.21 -5.22
N SER A 201 22.63 -9.28 -5.43
CA SER A 201 22.82 -8.50 -6.63
C SER A 201 23.10 -9.37 -7.84
N SER A 202 22.67 -8.86 -8.98
CA SER A 202 22.72 -9.41 -10.32
C SER A 202 24.13 -9.73 -10.86
N SER A 203 24.11 -10.65 -11.83
CA SER A 203 25.08 -10.93 -12.91
C SER A 203 26.46 -11.43 -12.50
N GLU A 204 26.72 -12.73 -12.71
CA GLU A 204 27.56 -13.26 -13.80
C GLU A 204 27.22 -14.74 -14.03
N THR A 205 27.17 -15.17 -15.30
CA THR A 205 26.99 -16.58 -15.68
C THR A 205 28.36 -17.24 -15.63
N ASP A 206 28.80 -17.58 -14.42
CA ASP A 206 30.09 -18.20 -14.20
C ASP A 206 30.03 -19.71 -14.54
N PRO A 207 30.82 -20.21 -15.51
CA PRO A 207 30.81 -21.61 -15.93
C PRO A 207 31.16 -22.59 -14.81
N ASP A 208 31.87 -22.14 -13.76
CA ASP A 208 32.27 -23.01 -12.65
C ASP A 208 31.08 -23.37 -11.74
N VAL A 209 30.08 -22.49 -11.62
CA VAL A 209 28.86 -22.75 -10.83
C VAL A 209 27.95 -23.77 -11.53
N GLN A 210 27.91 -23.75 -12.87
CA GLN A 210 27.21 -24.77 -13.65
C GLN A 210 27.93 -26.13 -13.62
N ALA A 211 29.27 -26.12 -13.56
CA ALA A 211 30.05 -27.35 -13.41
C ALA A 211 29.80 -28.00 -12.04
N ALA A 212 29.75 -27.21 -10.96
CA ALA A 212 29.45 -27.69 -9.62
C ALA A 212 28.04 -28.30 -9.52
N LEU A 213 27.02 -27.67 -10.11
CA LEU A 213 25.66 -28.19 -10.10
C LEU A 213 25.53 -29.51 -10.89
N ARG A 214 26.26 -29.63 -12.01
CA ARG A 214 26.30 -30.86 -12.82
C ARG A 214 27.03 -32.00 -12.10
N LEU A 215 28.08 -31.69 -11.33
CA LEU A 215 28.79 -32.66 -10.50
C LEU A 215 27.90 -33.17 -9.36
N SER A 216 27.13 -32.30 -8.71
CA SER A 216 26.17 -32.71 -7.66
C SER A 216 25.02 -33.57 -8.19
N LEU A 217 24.65 -33.42 -9.46
CA LEU A 217 23.63 -34.25 -10.13
C LEU A 217 24.17 -35.59 -10.65
N GLN A 218 25.50 -35.76 -10.74
CA GLN A 218 26.12 -37.01 -11.20
C GLN A 218 26.56 -37.94 -10.06
N ASP A 219 26.60 -37.44 -8.82
CA ASP A 219 27.06 -38.20 -7.64
C ASP A 219 25.91 -38.78 -6.80
N SER A 220 24.81 -39.16 -7.44
CA SER A 220 23.74 -39.96 -6.81
C SER A 220 23.85 -41.44 -7.20
N GLY A 221 25.08 -41.94 -7.30
CA GLY A 221 25.36 -43.36 -7.49
C GLY A 221 26.37 -43.81 -6.45
N GLN A 222 25.89 -44.62 -5.50
CA GLN A 222 26.68 -45.50 -4.61
C GLN A 222 26.81 -45.08 -3.14
N TYR A 223 25.72 -45.17 -2.36
CA TYR A 223 25.76 -45.72 -1.00
C TYR A 223 24.47 -46.51 -0.72
N ASP A 224 24.67 -47.72 -0.21
CA ASP A 224 23.68 -48.76 0.07
C ASP A 224 23.28 -48.68 1.55
N SER A 225 22.08 -48.16 1.83
CA SER A 225 21.26 -48.54 2.99
C SER A 225 19.85 -47.96 2.83
N PRO A 226 18.77 -48.77 2.78
CA PRO A 226 17.42 -48.25 2.79
C PRO A 226 17.07 -47.81 4.22
N ASP A 227 17.03 -46.50 4.45
CA ASP A 227 16.46 -45.96 5.68
C ASP A 227 14.98 -46.32 5.74
N VAL A 228 14.61 -47.02 6.82
CA VAL A 228 13.28 -47.58 7.08
C VAL A 228 12.18 -46.52 7.11
N GLU A 229 12.56 -45.25 7.22
CA GLU A 229 11.67 -44.08 7.25
C GLU A 229 11.24 -43.60 5.86
N GLU A 230 12.06 -43.76 4.81
CA GLU A 230 11.71 -43.31 3.46
C GLU A 230 10.67 -44.24 2.80
N ILE A 231 10.75 -45.54 3.09
CA ILE A 231 9.75 -46.53 2.67
C ILE A 231 8.40 -46.26 3.32
N ALA A 232 8.39 -45.95 4.63
CA ALA A 232 7.16 -45.66 5.37
C ALA A 232 6.47 -44.38 4.89
N LEU A 233 7.26 -43.35 4.56
CA LEU A 233 6.73 -42.08 4.06
C LEU A 233 6.14 -42.23 2.65
N GLN A 234 6.80 -43.01 1.80
CA GLN A 234 6.34 -43.27 0.44
C GLN A 234 5.10 -44.19 0.41
N GLU A 235 4.98 -45.12 1.36
CA GLU A 235 3.79 -45.94 1.55
C GLU A 235 2.59 -45.09 2.04
N ALA A 236 2.80 -44.16 2.98
CA ALA A 236 1.77 -43.24 3.46
C ALA A 236 1.22 -42.31 2.35
N LEU A 237 2.10 -41.82 1.46
CA LEU A 237 1.69 -41.04 0.29
C LEU A 237 0.91 -41.88 -0.73
N ARG A 238 1.32 -43.14 -0.96
CA ARG A 238 0.60 -44.04 -1.88
C ARG A 238 -0.79 -44.40 -1.38
N MET A 239 -0.94 -44.64 -0.07
CA MET A 239 -2.24 -44.91 0.55
C MET A 239 -3.18 -43.70 0.49
N SER A 240 -2.65 -42.49 0.68
CA SER A 240 -3.44 -41.26 0.55
C SER A 240 -3.94 -41.01 -0.88
N MET A 241 -3.16 -41.40 -1.90
CA MET A 241 -3.59 -41.28 -3.28
C MET A 241 -4.64 -42.33 -3.69
N GLN A 242 -4.58 -43.55 -3.15
CA GLN A 242 -5.58 -44.59 -3.45
C GLN A 242 -6.93 -44.34 -2.76
N ALA A 243 -6.96 -43.62 -1.63
CA ALA A 243 -8.20 -43.21 -0.98
C ALA A 243 -9.01 -42.17 -1.78
N SER A 244 -8.37 -41.48 -2.74
CA SER A 244 -9.02 -40.44 -3.55
C SER A 244 -9.70 -40.95 -4.83
N SER A 245 -9.65 -42.26 -5.12
CA SER A 245 -10.21 -42.86 -6.35
C SER A 245 -11.37 -43.85 -6.13
N SER A 246 -12.06 -43.80 -4.99
CA SER A 246 -13.31 -44.54 -4.78
C SER A 246 -14.35 -43.66 -4.07
N SER A 247 -15.25 -43.07 -4.86
CA SER A 247 -16.61 -42.74 -4.42
C SER A 247 -17.56 -43.79 -5.04
N PRO A 248 -18.79 -44.04 -4.54
CA PRO A 248 -19.57 -43.22 -3.60
C PRO A 248 -20.23 -44.02 -2.45
N GLU A 249 -20.96 -43.30 -1.59
CA GLU A 249 -22.07 -43.74 -0.72
C GLU A 249 -21.84 -43.67 0.80
N GLU A 250 -22.88 -43.12 1.47
CA GLU A 250 -23.17 -43.06 2.91
C GLU A 250 -22.53 -41.93 3.72
N ASP A 251 -23.26 -40.82 3.88
CA ASP A 251 -23.21 -39.95 5.07
C ASP A 251 -24.52 -39.12 5.16
N ASP A 252 -25.63 -39.79 5.48
CA ASP A 252 -26.93 -39.18 5.83
C ASP A 252 -27.07 -38.92 7.36
N ASP A 253 -26.03 -39.21 8.15
CA ASP A 253 -26.13 -39.25 9.62
C ASP A 253 -25.92 -37.90 10.32
N GLU A 254 -25.16 -36.96 9.75
CA GLU A 254 -24.88 -35.68 10.41
C GLU A 254 -26.11 -34.75 10.46
N ASP A 255 -26.93 -34.74 9.42
CA ASP A 255 -28.09 -33.84 9.33
C ASP A 255 -29.26 -34.32 10.20
N SER A 256 -29.32 -35.63 10.48
CA SER A 256 -30.26 -36.24 11.42
C SER A 256 -29.92 -35.91 12.88
N LEU A 257 -28.63 -35.94 13.23
CA LEU A 257 -28.11 -35.56 14.55
C LEU A 257 -28.35 -34.07 14.84
N LEU A 258 -28.13 -33.19 13.85
CA LEU A 258 -28.37 -31.76 13.98
C LEU A 258 -29.86 -31.44 14.20
N LYS A 259 -30.77 -32.09 13.45
CA LYS A 259 -32.22 -31.92 13.61
C LYS A 259 -32.72 -32.40 14.98
N LYS A 260 -32.13 -33.46 15.52
CA LYS A 260 -32.47 -33.99 16.86
C LYS A 260 -32.00 -33.05 17.98
N ALA A 261 -30.85 -32.41 17.83
CA ALA A 261 -30.35 -31.42 18.79
C ALA A 261 -31.20 -30.14 18.81
N ILE A 262 -31.68 -29.70 17.63
CA ILE A 262 -32.54 -28.51 17.50
C ILE A 262 -33.94 -28.76 18.09
N THR A 263 -34.51 -29.96 17.89
CA THR A 263 -35.83 -30.30 18.45
C THR A 263 -35.83 -30.42 19.96
N MET A 264 -34.77 -30.96 20.57
CA MET A 264 -34.64 -31.01 22.03
C MET A 264 -34.50 -29.63 22.69
N SER A 265 -33.97 -28.64 21.96
CA SER A 265 -33.78 -27.28 22.49
C SER A 265 -35.07 -26.43 22.49
N LEU A 266 -36.11 -26.86 21.76
CA LEU A 266 -37.39 -26.15 21.65
C LEU A 266 -38.47 -26.67 22.62
N GLN A 267 -38.17 -27.70 23.42
CA GLN A 267 -39.11 -28.35 24.33
C GLN A 267 -38.83 -28.11 25.83
N CYS A 268 -37.97 -27.14 26.17
CA CYS A 268 -37.79 -26.63 27.53
C CYS A 268 -38.23 -25.17 27.63
#